data_AF-A0AA43C7X9-F1
#
_entry.id   AF-A0AA43C7X9-F1
#
_cell.length_a   1.000
_cell.length_b   1.000
_cell.length_c   1.000
_cell.angle_alpha   90.00
_cell.angle_beta   90.00
_cell.angle_gamma   90.00
#
_symmetry.space_group_name_H-M   'P 1'
#
loop_
_entity.id
_entity.type
_entity.pdbx_description
1 polymer ?
#
loop_
_entity_poly.entity_id
_entity_poly.type
_entity_poly.pdbx_seq_one_letter_code
_entity_poly.pdbx_strand_id
1 'polypeptide(L)'
;MNQPFIIGSVKTPTGDIPKISSDLSRRDHWGSIKARWGVGRMHYTVDPGLYALGAPNERSPVLVTANYKMSFDRLREALSNRHAWILVLDTKGINVWCAAGKGTFGTDELVRRIEYSQLNRVVSHTELILPQLAGPGVAAHKVKKRTGFKVLYGPIQATDLPAFLDAGMEATPNMRRKTFTMLERVVLIPVELVSAFKWSLLILPAFFLLGGVGAPSGFWQGVLNDGLFAVLHLLGALLAGAVLTPILLPWLPGRAFSQKGLIMGLITTLFITLFGAFYLNIRQDYMNIMAWFFLTPALSAYLAMNFTGASTYTSLSGVKKEMRWAVPLEIVGGVAGLTLWVGSRFVLP
;
A
#
# COMPACT_ATOMS: atom_id res chain seq x y z
N MET A 1 18.57 -17.25 4.44
CA MET A 1 17.40 -18.15 4.29
C MET A 1 17.58 -18.97 3.02
N ASN A 2 16.98 -20.17 2.87
CA ASN A 2 17.05 -20.88 1.60
C ASN A 2 16.17 -20.15 0.56
N GLN A 3 16.80 -19.38 -0.34
CA GLN A 3 16.10 -18.53 -1.32
C GLN A 3 15.88 -19.30 -2.62
N PRO A 4 14.62 -19.69 -2.94
CA PRO A 4 14.34 -20.64 -4.01
C PRO A 4 14.62 -20.12 -5.43
N PHE A 5 14.86 -18.81 -5.58
CA PHE A 5 15.20 -18.19 -6.85
C PHE A 5 16.71 -18.15 -7.12
N ILE A 6 17.54 -18.59 -6.15
CA ILE A 6 18.98 -18.79 -6.36
C ILE A 6 19.18 -20.11 -7.12
N ILE A 7 19.86 -20.05 -8.25
CA ILE A 7 20.10 -21.18 -9.17
C ILE A 7 21.58 -21.57 -9.29
N GLY A 8 22.46 -20.92 -8.53
CA GLY A 8 23.89 -21.19 -8.53
C GLY A 8 24.69 -20.02 -7.96
N SER A 9 25.96 -19.91 -8.36
CA SER A 9 26.85 -18.80 -8.02
C SER A 9 27.68 -18.34 -9.21
N VAL A 10 28.16 -17.10 -9.17
CA VAL A 10 29.16 -16.54 -10.08
C VAL A 10 30.39 -16.21 -9.25
N LYS A 11 31.56 -16.72 -9.66
CA LYS A 11 32.83 -16.42 -9.01
C LYS A 11 33.23 -14.97 -9.31
N THR A 12 33.59 -14.23 -8.27
CA THR A 12 34.11 -12.87 -8.39
C THR A 12 35.36 -12.70 -7.52
N PRO A 13 36.13 -11.60 -7.69
CA PRO A 13 37.26 -11.29 -6.80
C PRO A 13 36.89 -11.12 -5.32
N THR A 14 35.60 -11.00 -5.01
CA THR A 14 35.06 -10.83 -3.65
C THR A 14 34.50 -12.13 -3.06
N GLY A 15 34.53 -13.23 -3.83
CA GLY A 15 33.94 -14.51 -3.48
C GLY A 15 32.80 -14.90 -4.41
N ASP A 16 32.08 -15.95 -4.01
CA ASP A 16 30.95 -16.48 -4.77
C ASP A 16 29.70 -15.63 -4.54
N ILE A 17 29.19 -15.03 -5.62
CA ILE A 17 27.97 -14.22 -5.59
C ILE A 17 26.79 -15.09 -6.05
N PRO A 18 25.66 -15.13 -5.31
CA PRO A 18 24.50 -15.92 -5.71
C PRO A 18 23.94 -15.51 -7.08
N LYS A 19 23.78 -16.49 -7.96
CA LYS A 19 23.13 -16.33 -9.27
C LYS A 19 21.63 -16.58 -9.12
N ILE A 20 20.82 -15.69 -9.66
CA ILE A 20 19.36 -15.75 -9.56
C ILE A 20 18.72 -16.00 -10.93
N SER A 21 17.55 -16.63 -10.92
CA SER A 21 16.69 -16.74 -12.10
C SER A 21 15.90 -15.44 -12.33
N SER A 22 15.68 -15.06 -13.58
CA SER A 22 14.68 -14.05 -13.95
C SER A 22 13.25 -14.58 -13.87
N ASP A 23 13.07 -15.88 -14.07
CA ASP A 23 11.75 -16.48 -14.18
C ASP A 23 11.10 -16.61 -12.81
N LEU A 24 9.84 -16.22 -12.73
CA LEU A 24 9.05 -16.34 -11.52
C LEU A 24 8.47 -17.75 -11.44
N SER A 25 8.78 -18.46 -10.36
CA SER A 25 8.20 -19.76 -10.08
C SER A 25 6.74 -19.63 -9.62
N ARG A 26 5.97 -20.73 -9.67
CA ARG A 26 4.63 -20.77 -9.04
C ARG A 26 4.65 -20.34 -7.57
N ARG A 27 5.74 -20.62 -6.85
CA ARG A 27 5.94 -20.20 -5.46
C ARG A 27 6.05 -18.68 -5.31
N ASP A 28 6.69 -18.02 -6.27
CA ASP A 28 6.84 -16.55 -6.30
C ASP A 28 5.51 -15.86 -6.58
N HIS A 29 4.73 -16.39 -7.54
CA HIS A 29 3.39 -15.90 -7.83
C HIS A 29 2.47 -16.10 -6.61
N TRP A 30 2.45 -17.29 -6.02
CA TRP A 30 1.64 -17.57 -4.83
C TRP A 30 2.07 -16.74 -3.62
N GLY A 31 3.36 -16.55 -3.41
CA GLY A 31 3.89 -15.66 -2.39
C GLY A 31 3.43 -14.21 -2.56
N SER A 32 3.46 -13.71 -3.79
CA SER A 32 2.98 -12.37 -4.13
C SER A 32 1.48 -12.22 -3.87
N ILE A 33 0.66 -13.21 -4.23
CA ILE A 33 -0.76 -13.23 -3.92
C ILE A 33 -0.95 -13.20 -2.41
N LYS A 34 -0.37 -14.13 -1.64
CA LYS A 34 -0.49 -14.17 -0.18
C LYS A 34 -0.14 -12.83 0.48
N ALA A 35 0.95 -12.20 0.07
CA ALA A 35 1.37 -10.91 0.62
C ALA A 35 0.44 -9.74 0.24
N ARG A 36 -0.29 -9.82 -0.90
CA ARG A 36 -1.39 -8.89 -1.24
C ARG A 36 -2.66 -9.15 -0.42
N TRP A 37 -2.84 -10.36 0.08
CA TRP A 37 -3.89 -10.72 1.02
C TRP A 37 -3.43 -10.63 2.48
N GLY A 38 -2.33 -9.95 2.77
CA GLY A 38 -1.81 -9.75 4.14
C GLY A 38 -1.17 -10.98 4.80
N VAL A 39 -1.19 -12.15 4.15
CA VAL A 39 -0.65 -13.41 4.69
C VAL A 39 0.87 -13.42 4.59
N GLY A 40 1.56 -13.39 5.74
CA GLY A 40 3.02 -13.41 5.79
C GLY A 40 3.70 -12.17 5.17
N ARG A 41 2.95 -11.10 4.90
CA ARG A 41 3.42 -9.90 4.19
C ARG A 41 4.66 -9.27 4.83
N MET A 42 4.70 -9.20 6.17
CA MET A 42 5.79 -8.59 6.93
C MET A 42 7.12 -9.36 6.85
N HIS A 43 7.07 -10.61 6.40
CA HIS A 43 8.23 -11.49 6.28
C HIS A 43 8.49 -11.89 4.82
N TYR A 44 7.82 -11.25 3.85
CA TYR A 44 7.99 -11.54 2.43
C TYR A 44 9.20 -10.78 1.85
N THR A 45 10.40 -11.23 2.24
CA THR A 45 11.66 -10.52 2.02
C THR A 45 12.73 -11.36 1.31
N VAL A 46 13.75 -10.68 0.81
CA VAL A 46 15.00 -11.23 0.27
C VAL A 46 16.14 -10.87 1.23
N ASP A 47 17.17 -11.70 1.35
CA ASP A 47 18.36 -11.34 2.11
C ASP A 47 19.08 -10.17 1.40
N PRO A 48 19.41 -9.07 2.10
CA PRO A 48 20.13 -7.96 1.49
C PRO A 48 21.53 -8.37 1.03
N GLY A 49 21.95 -7.92 -0.14
CA GLY A 49 23.23 -8.33 -0.71
C GLY A 49 23.33 -8.09 -2.22
N LEU A 50 24.43 -8.56 -2.79
CA LEU A 50 24.69 -8.49 -4.23
C LEU A 50 24.29 -9.83 -4.88
N TYR A 51 23.61 -9.75 -6.02
CA TYR A 51 23.13 -10.91 -6.76
C TYR A 51 23.50 -10.78 -8.24
N ALA A 52 23.76 -11.92 -8.89
CA ALA A 52 24.04 -11.99 -10.32
C ALA A 52 22.77 -12.42 -11.08
N LEU A 53 22.32 -11.61 -12.02
CA LEU A 53 21.27 -11.97 -12.97
C LEU A 53 21.90 -12.35 -14.32
N GLY A 54 21.62 -13.57 -14.80
CA GLY A 54 22.22 -14.08 -16.04
C GLY A 54 23.71 -14.41 -15.89
N ALA A 55 24.57 -13.83 -16.73
CA ALA A 55 26.02 -13.99 -16.69
C ALA A 55 26.72 -12.62 -16.71
N PRO A 56 26.59 -11.82 -15.62
CA PRO A 56 27.16 -10.49 -15.58
C PRO A 56 28.69 -10.55 -15.51
N ASN A 57 29.32 -9.55 -16.13
CA ASN A 57 30.76 -9.30 -16.10
C ASN A 57 31.04 -7.96 -15.40
N GLU A 58 32.32 -7.56 -15.37
CA GLU A 58 32.77 -6.31 -14.72
C GLU A 58 32.19 -5.03 -15.35
N ARG A 59 31.69 -5.08 -16.59
CA ARG A 59 31.08 -3.95 -17.31
C ARG A 59 29.56 -3.96 -17.25
N SER A 60 28.96 -4.98 -16.64
CA SER A 60 27.51 -5.14 -16.59
C SER A 60 26.89 -4.14 -15.60
N PRO A 61 25.70 -3.59 -15.91
CA PRO A 61 25.08 -2.56 -15.08
C PRO A 61 24.75 -3.09 -13.67
N VAL A 62 24.83 -2.18 -12.70
CA VAL A 62 24.42 -2.43 -11.31
C VAL A 62 23.07 -1.77 -11.06
N LEU A 63 22.03 -2.55 -10.81
CA LEU A 63 20.69 -2.08 -10.48
C LEU A 63 20.42 -2.24 -8.98
N VAL A 64 19.85 -1.22 -8.36
CA VAL A 64 19.58 -1.20 -6.92
C VAL A 64 18.10 -1.43 -6.67
N THR A 65 17.76 -2.26 -5.69
CA THR A 65 16.36 -2.50 -5.28
C THR A 65 16.21 -2.71 -3.77
N ALA A 66 14.96 -2.75 -3.33
CA ALA A 66 14.57 -3.00 -1.95
C ALA A 66 14.52 -4.51 -1.67
N ASN A 67 14.74 -4.93 -0.43
CA ASN A 67 14.59 -6.33 -0.01
C ASN A 67 13.14 -6.80 0.16
N TYR A 68 12.16 -5.99 -0.21
CA TYR A 68 10.79 -6.45 -0.36
C TYR A 68 10.68 -7.37 -1.58
N LYS A 69 10.30 -8.63 -1.35
CA LYS A 69 10.43 -9.67 -2.38
C LYS A 69 9.62 -9.37 -3.66
N MET A 70 8.47 -8.70 -3.59
CA MET A 70 7.77 -8.27 -4.81
C MET A 70 8.53 -7.21 -5.61
N SER A 71 9.23 -6.28 -4.96
CA SER A 71 10.07 -5.29 -5.66
C SER A 71 11.24 -5.96 -6.35
N PHE A 72 11.85 -6.93 -5.69
CA PHE A 72 12.92 -7.76 -6.26
C PHE A 72 12.42 -8.64 -7.42
N ASP A 73 11.29 -9.32 -7.26
CA ASP A 73 10.70 -10.18 -8.29
C ASP A 73 10.34 -9.38 -9.55
N ARG A 74 9.72 -8.20 -9.40
CA ARG A 74 9.43 -7.31 -10.55
C ARG A 74 10.68 -6.85 -11.28
N LEU A 75 11.78 -6.63 -10.56
CA LEU A 75 13.06 -6.24 -11.17
C LEU A 75 13.67 -7.38 -11.98
N ARG A 76 13.80 -8.57 -11.40
CA ARG A 76 14.44 -9.71 -12.09
C ARG A 76 13.61 -10.22 -13.28
N GLU A 77 12.27 -10.21 -13.14
CA GLU A 77 11.33 -10.58 -14.21
C GLU A 77 11.46 -9.66 -15.43
N ALA A 78 11.62 -8.36 -15.21
CA ALA A 78 11.75 -7.38 -16.30
C ALA A 78 13.08 -7.47 -17.07
N LEU A 79 14.06 -8.24 -16.58
CA LEU A 79 15.42 -8.32 -17.09
C LEU A 79 15.79 -9.74 -17.57
N SER A 80 14.81 -10.55 -17.97
CA SER A 80 15.01 -11.97 -18.33
C SER A 80 16.11 -12.25 -19.36
N ASN A 81 16.26 -11.36 -20.34
CA ASN A 81 17.28 -11.49 -21.39
C ASN A 81 18.46 -10.55 -21.18
N ARG A 82 18.76 -10.17 -19.92
CA ARG A 82 19.82 -9.22 -19.58
C ARG A 82 20.79 -9.80 -18.57
N HIS A 83 22.00 -9.26 -18.57
CA HIS A 83 23.03 -9.59 -17.61
C HIS A 83 23.30 -8.38 -16.74
N ALA A 84 23.12 -8.53 -15.43
CA ALA A 84 23.21 -7.42 -14.51
C ALA A 84 23.57 -7.86 -13.10
N TRP A 85 24.17 -6.94 -12.37
CA TRP A 85 24.33 -7.03 -10.93
C TRP A 85 23.13 -6.40 -10.25
N ILE A 86 22.52 -7.07 -9.28
CA ILE A 86 21.40 -6.55 -8.50
C ILE A 86 21.84 -6.36 -7.05
N LEU A 87 21.91 -5.11 -6.62
CA LEU A 87 22.24 -4.73 -5.25
C LEU A 87 20.94 -4.51 -4.45
N VAL A 88 20.66 -5.43 -3.52
CA VAL A 88 19.46 -5.42 -2.69
C VAL A 88 19.76 -4.75 -1.35
N LEU A 89 19.07 -3.64 -1.08
CA LEU A 89 19.18 -2.89 0.18
C LEU A 89 18.27 -3.46 1.27
N ASP A 90 18.68 -3.35 2.53
CA ASP A 90 17.83 -3.73 3.67
C ASP A 90 16.78 -2.66 3.98
N THR A 91 15.59 -2.82 3.39
CA THR A 91 14.46 -1.91 3.61
C THR A 91 13.45 -2.45 4.62
N LYS A 92 13.82 -3.47 5.40
CA LYS A 92 12.92 -4.14 6.36
C LYS A 92 11.64 -4.69 5.69
N GLY A 93 11.77 -5.18 4.46
CA GLY A 93 10.64 -5.72 3.70
C GLY A 93 9.65 -4.68 3.19
N ILE A 94 10.06 -3.42 3.07
CA ILE A 94 9.24 -2.32 2.54
C ILE A 94 9.65 -2.04 1.09
N ASN A 95 8.67 -1.81 0.20
CA ASN A 95 8.93 -1.47 -1.19
C ASN A 95 9.79 -0.19 -1.34
N VAL A 96 10.39 0.01 -2.51
CA VAL A 96 11.31 1.13 -2.80
C VAL A 96 10.73 2.50 -2.42
N TRP A 97 9.51 2.82 -2.86
CA TRP A 97 8.96 4.16 -2.70
C TRP A 97 8.65 4.48 -1.23
N CYS A 98 7.98 3.57 -0.54
CA CYS A 98 7.67 3.72 0.88
C CYS A 98 8.94 3.71 1.75
N ALA A 99 9.92 2.87 1.41
CA ALA A 99 11.19 2.79 2.13
C ALA A 99 12.05 4.04 1.92
N ALA A 100 12.03 4.64 0.73
CA ALA A 100 12.73 5.89 0.44
C ALA A 100 12.11 7.06 1.24
N GLY A 101 10.77 7.14 1.27
CA GLY A 101 10.07 8.15 2.07
C GLY A 101 10.29 8.00 3.58
N LYS A 102 10.50 6.78 4.08
CA LYS A 102 10.82 6.49 5.49
C LYS A 102 12.32 6.56 5.83
N GLY A 103 13.20 6.54 4.83
CA GLY A 103 14.66 6.59 4.98
C GLY A 103 15.37 5.23 5.05
N THR A 104 14.67 4.09 5.05
CA THR A 104 15.31 2.76 5.05
C THR A 104 15.90 2.39 3.68
N PHE A 105 15.30 2.87 2.59
CA PHE A 105 15.98 2.95 1.29
C PHE A 105 16.69 4.31 1.25
N GLY A 106 17.82 4.40 1.94
CA GLY A 106 18.51 5.66 2.21
C GLY A 106 19.96 5.70 1.71
N THR A 107 20.54 6.90 1.64
CA THR A 107 21.97 7.08 1.32
C THR A 107 22.89 6.21 2.18
N ASP A 108 22.66 6.15 3.50
CA ASP A 108 23.54 5.41 4.42
C ASP A 108 23.50 3.91 4.19
N GLU A 109 22.30 3.36 3.98
CA GLU A 109 22.14 1.93 3.67
C GLU A 109 22.75 1.58 2.31
N LEU A 110 22.56 2.43 1.30
CA LEU A 110 23.18 2.23 -0.01
C LEU A 110 24.71 2.22 0.07
N VAL A 111 25.30 3.19 0.77
CA VAL A 111 26.77 3.25 0.97
C VAL A 111 27.27 2.01 1.69
N ARG A 112 26.60 1.63 2.79
CA ARG A 112 26.94 0.42 3.54
C ARG A 112 26.89 -0.84 2.67
N ARG A 113 25.91 -0.95 1.78
CA ARG A 113 25.77 -2.12 0.90
C ARG A 113 26.83 -2.16 -0.19
N ILE A 114 27.23 -1.02 -0.74
CA ILE A 114 28.35 -0.91 -1.68
C ILE A 114 29.66 -1.38 -1.03
N GLU A 115 29.92 -0.92 0.20
CA GLU A 115 31.12 -1.28 0.97
C GLU A 115 31.12 -2.76 1.35
N TYR A 116 30.00 -3.26 1.88
CA TYR A 116 29.85 -4.65 2.30
C TYR A 116 29.99 -5.64 1.16
N SER A 117 29.45 -5.31 -0.03
CA SER A 117 29.61 -6.15 -1.22
C SER A 117 30.95 -5.96 -1.93
N GLN A 118 31.80 -5.04 -1.46
CA GLN A 118 33.05 -4.66 -2.12
C GLN A 118 32.86 -4.39 -3.62
N LEU A 119 31.79 -3.66 -3.97
CA LEU A 119 31.31 -3.55 -5.35
C LEU A 119 32.37 -3.03 -6.33
N ASN A 120 33.29 -2.18 -5.86
CA ASN A 120 34.43 -1.66 -6.61
C ASN A 120 35.42 -2.73 -7.09
N ARG A 121 35.37 -3.95 -6.52
CA ARG A 121 36.17 -5.10 -6.96
C ARG A 121 35.39 -6.04 -7.88
N VAL A 122 34.08 -5.84 -8.02
CA VAL A 122 33.19 -6.66 -8.85
C VAL A 122 32.97 -6.02 -10.22
N VAL A 123 32.87 -4.70 -10.28
CA VAL A 123 32.67 -3.94 -11.52
C VAL A 123 33.81 -2.97 -11.79
N SER A 124 34.09 -2.72 -13.07
CA SER A 124 35.15 -1.82 -13.55
C SER A 124 34.68 -0.38 -13.73
N HIS A 125 33.41 -0.09 -13.43
CA HIS A 125 32.79 1.23 -13.58
C HIS A 125 32.21 1.71 -12.23
N THR A 126 31.82 2.98 -12.17
CA THR A 126 31.33 3.63 -10.94
C THR A 126 29.90 4.15 -11.10
N GLU A 127 29.03 3.36 -11.73
CA GLU A 127 27.63 3.78 -11.99
C GLU A 127 26.63 2.82 -11.35
N LEU A 128 25.59 3.39 -10.73
CA LEU A 128 24.49 2.65 -10.10
C LEU A 128 23.16 3.13 -10.67
N ILE A 129 22.31 2.20 -11.09
CA ILE A 129 20.96 2.50 -11.58
C ILE A 129 19.98 2.31 -10.42
N LEU A 130 19.40 3.40 -9.95
CA LEU A 130 18.37 3.42 -8.92
C LEU A 130 16.99 3.62 -9.54
N PRO A 131 15.92 3.06 -8.94
CA PRO A 131 14.55 3.37 -9.36
C PRO A 131 14.27 4.86 -9.14
N GLN A 132 13.47 5.47 -10.02
CA GLN A 132 13.14 6.90 -9.95
C GLN A 132 12.56 7.32 -8.58
N LEU A 133 11.74 6.44 -7.97
CA LEU A 133 11.07 6.70 -6.69
C LEU A 133 11.98 6.52 -5.45
N ALA A 134 13.25 6.19 -5.64
CA ALA A 134 14.26 6.22 -4.57
C ALA A 134 14.74 7.64 -4.22
N GLY A 135 14.51 8.61 -5.11
CA GLY A 135 15.00 9.98 -4.99
C GLY A 135 14.79 10.65 -3.62
N PRO A 136 13.61 10.52 -2.97
CA PRO A 136 13.38 11.10 -1.65
C PRO A 136 14.29 10.58 -0.54
N GLY A 137 14.81 9.36 -0.66
CA GLY A 137 15.68 8.73 0.34
C GLY A 137 17.17 8.79 0.03
N VAL A 138 17.55 8.99 -1.25
CA VAL A 138 18.95 8.90 -1.70
C VAL A 138 19.46 10.24 -2.22
N ALA A 139 20.39 10.83 -1.47
CA ALA A 139 21.19 11.96 -1.91
C ALA A 139 22.37 11.48 -2.80
N ALA A 140 22.18 11.51 -4.12
CA ALA A 140 23.16 11.07 -5.12
C ALA A 140 24.57 11.68 -4.93
N HIS A 141 24.65 12.99 -4.62
CA HIS A 141 25.92 13.67 -4.40
C HIS A 141 26.68 13.14 -3.18
N LYS A 142 25.98 12.74 -2.11
CA LYS A 142 26.59 12.14 -0.91
C LYS A 142 27.10 10.73 -1.19
N VAL A 143 26.37 9.95 -1.99
CA VAL A 143 26.82 8.63 -2.45
C VAL A 143 28.13 8.78 -3.22
N LYS A 144 28.15 9.64 -4.25
CA LYS A 144 29.37 9.89 -5.04
C LYS A 144 30.55 10.34 -4.20
N LYS A 145 30.33 11.25 -3.23
CA LYS A 145 31.39 11.73 -2.33
C LYS A 145 31.97 10.62 -1.45
N ARG A 146 31.14 9.67 -1.01
CA ARG A 146 31.54 8.62 -0.05
C ARG A 146 32.10 7.37 -0.71
N THR A 147 31.59 6.98 -1.88
CA THR A 147 31.92 5.70 -2.51
C THR A 147 32.53 5.85 -3.91
N GLY A 148 32.55 7.05 -4.49
CA GLY A 148 32.90 7.28 -5.88
C GLY A 148 31.80 6.92 -6.89
N PHE A 149 30.78 6.15 -6.48
CA PHE A 149 29.71 5.74 -7.39
C PHE A 149 28.73 6.88 -7.70
N LYS A 150 28.51 7.11 -8.98
CA LYS A 150 27.48 7.99 -9.53
C LYS A 150 26.14 7.26 -9.56
N VAL A 151 25.11 7.91 -9.02
CA VAL A 151 23.72 7.43 -9.08
C VAL A 151 23.05 7.96 -10.35
N LEU A 152 22.50 7.04 -11.14
CA LEU A 152 21.63 7.28 -12.27
C LEU A 152 20.21 6.87 -11.87
N TYR A 153 19.24 7.76 -12.06
CA TYR A 153 17.83 7.43 -11.82
C TYR A 153 17.21 6.87 -13.10
N GLY A 154 16.95 5.56 -13.07
CA GLY A 154 16.23 4.83 -14.11
C GLY A 154 14.72 5.07 -14.06
N PRO A 155 13.94 4.27 -14.80
CA PRO A 155 12.50 4.40 -14.90
C PRO A 155 11.76 4.15 -13.57
N ILE A 156 10.49 4.56 -13.51
CA ILE A 156 9.57 4.19 -12.43
C ILE A 156 9.20 2.71 -12.49
N GLN A 157 8.92 2.20 -13.69
CA GLN A 157 8.51 0.81 -13.89
C GLN A 157 9.70 -0.04 -14.31
N ALA A 158 9.84 -1.23 -13.69
CA ALA A 158 10.91 -2.15 -14.03
C ALA A 158 10.83 -2.63 -15.49
N THR A 159 9.61 -2.76 -16.04
CA THR A 159 9.36 -3.17 -17.43
C THR A 159 9.97 -2.23 -18.47
N ASP A 160 10.24 -0.98 -18.10
CA ASP A 160 10.86 0.00 -19.00
C ASP A 160 12.40 -0.08 -18.98
N LEU A 161 12.99 -0.86 -18.06
CA LEU A 161 14.44 -0.99 -17.91
C LEU A 161 15.15 -1.49 -19.17
N PRO A 162 14.66 -2.51 -19.90
CA PRO A 162 15.32 -2.95 -21.12
C PRO A 162 15.48 -1.81 -22.15
N ALA A 163 14.40 -1.08 -22.43
CA ALA A 163 14.42 0.05 -23.35
C ALA A 163 15.30 1.20 -22.84
N PHE A 164 15.29 1.47 -21.53
CA PHE A 164 16.16 2.45 -20.91
C PHE A 164 17.65 2.10 -21.06
N LEU A 165 18.02 0.82 -20.88
CA LEU A 165 19.39 0.35 -21.05
C LEU A 165 19.83 0.42 -22.51
N ASP A 166 18.96 0.04 -23.45
CA ASP A 166 19.24 0.11 -24.89
C ASP A 166 19.41 1.55 -25.38
N ALA A 167 18.68 2.50 -24.79
CA ALA A 167 18.78 3.92 -25.07
C ALA A 167 19.97 4.60 -24.35
N GLY A 168 20.99 3.86 -23.93
CA GLY A 168 22.18 4.44 -23.29
C GLY A 168 21.91 5.04 -21.90
N MET A 169 20.92 4.50 -21.17
CA MET A 169 20.50 4.98 -19.84
C MET A 169 19.86 6.38 -19.85
N GLU A 170 19.18 6.72 -20.94
CA GLU A 170 18.37 7.93 -21.04
C GLU A 170 16.88 7.63 -20.84
N ALA A 171 16.31 8.11 -19.72
CA ALA A 171 14.90 7.89 -19.42
C ALA A 171 14.02 8.93 -20.11
N THR A 172 13.08 8.44 -20.93
CA THR A 172 12.05 9.27 -21.59
C THR A 172 11.11 9.94 -20.56
N PRO A 173 10.39 11.01 -20.93
CA PRO A 173 9.41 11.62 -20.05
C PRO A 173 8.33 10.66 -19.53
N ASN A 174 7.93 9.66 -20.33
CA ASN A 174 6.92 8.67 -19.93
C ASN A 174 7.45 7.71 -18.85
N MET A 175 8.71 7.28 -18.95
CA MET A 175 9.38 6.45 -17.94
C MET A 175 9.45 7.10 -16.55
N ARG A 176 9.34 8.44 -16.49
CA ARG A 176 9.38 9.24 -15.26
C ARG A 176 8.01 9.59 -14.70
N ARG A 177 6.90 9.14 -15.31
CA ARG A 177 5.53 9.45 -14.87
C ARG A 177 4.80 8.21 -14.38
N LYS A 178 4.13 8.34 -13.22
CA LYS A 178 3.17 7.34 -12.74
C LYS A 178 1.76 7.82 -13.06
N THR A 179 0.96 6.96 -13.69
CA THR A 179 -0.36 7.33 -14.24
C THR A 179 -1.50 7.19 -13.23
N PHE A 180 -1.36 6.31 -12.23
CA PHE A 180 -2.40 6.01 -11.23
C PHE A 180 -3.75 5.71 -11.90
N THR A 181 -3.75 4.82 -12.90
CA THR A 181 -5.00 4.37 -13.53
C THR A 181 -5.89 3.64 -12.52
N MET A 182 -7.16 3.43 -12.86
CA MET A 182 -8.12 2.70 -12.02
C MET A 182 -7.56 1.35 -11.53
N LEU A 183 -6.98 0.57 -12.45
CA LEU A 183 -6.38 -0.72 -12.13
C LEU A 183 -5.24 -0.60 -11.12
N GLU A 184 -4.38 0.42 -11.26
CA GLU A 184 -3.27 0.65 -10.33
C GLU A 184 -3.73 0.99 -8.91
N ARG A 185 -4.89 1.66 -8.77
CA ARG A 185 -5.48 1.97 -7.45
C ARG A 185 -6.16 0.76 -6.82
N VAL A 186 -6.92 0.00 -7.63
CA VAL A 186 -7.68 -1.18 -7.17
C VAL A 186 -6.76 -2.29 -6.64
N VAL A 187 -5.51 -2.36 -7.12
CA VAL A 187 -4.51 -3.34 -6.67
C VAL A 187 -4.25 -3.28 -5.14
N LEU A 188 -4.52 -2.16 -4.47
CA LEU A 188 -4.38 -2.03 -3.01
C LEU A 188 -5.61 -2.48 -2.22
N ILE A 189 -6.80 -2.52 -2.83
CA ILE A 189 -8.06 -2.83 -2.14
C ILE A 189 -8.01 -4.16 -1.36
N PRO A 190 -7.46 -5.28 -1.88
CA PRO A 190 -7.47 -6.55 -1.15
C PRO A 190 -6.74 -6.52 0.20
N VAL A 191 -5.59 -5.84 0.29
CA VAL A 191 -4.84 -5.78 1.57
C VAL A 191 -5.56 -4.91 2.60
N GLU A 192 -6.20 -3.83 2.14
CA GLU A 192 -6.97 -2.94 3.01
C GLU A 192 -8.23 -3.64 3.51
N LEU A 193 -8.94 -4.36 2.64
CA LEU A 193 -10.10 -5.16 3.03
C LEU A 193 -9.73 -6.27 4.02
N VAL A 194 -8.65 -7.02 3.81
CA VAL A 194 -8.22 -8.05 4.77
C VAL A 194 -7.91 -7.43 6.13
N SER A 195 -7.26 -6.27 6.13
CA SER A 195 -6.91 -5.56 7.37
C SER A 195 -8.15 -5.08 8.12
N ALA A 196 -9.15 -4.57 7.41
CA ALA A 196 -10.42 -4.16 7.98
C ALA A 196 -11.26 -5.37 8.46
N PHE A 197 -11.29 -6.45 7.68
CA PHE A 197 -12.11 -7.64 7.94
C PHE A 197 -11.79 -8.31 9.27
N LYS A 198 -10.53 -8.28 9.71
CA LYS A 198 -10.11 -8.80 11.03
C LYS A 198 -10.94 -8.22 12.18
N TRP A 199 -11.25 -6.92 12.11
CA TRP A 199 -12.05 -6.23 13.11
C TRP A 199 -13.54 -6.34 12.80
N SER A 200 -13.93 -6.31 11.53
CA SER A 200 -15.33 -6.45 11.11
C SER A 200 -15.95 -7.76 11.56
N LEU A 201 -15.19 -8.86 11.65
CA LEU A 201 -15.66 -10.15 12.16
C LEU A 201 -16.16 -10.10 13.60
N LEU A 202 -15.68 -9.15 14.41
CA LEU A 202 -16.12 -8.94 15.79
C LEU A 202 -17.18 -7.84 15.88
N ILE A 203 -16.96 -6.74 15.16
CA ILE A 203 -17.82 -5.55 15.22
C ILE A 203 -19.20 -5.82 14.61
N LEU A 204 -19.28 -6.49 13.46
CA LEU A 204 -20.56 -6.70 12.77
C LEU A 204 -21.54 -7.56 13.61
N PRO A 205 -21.16 -8.74 14.14
CA PRO A 205 -22.08 -9.52 14.99
C PRO A 205 -22.42 -8.78 16.28
N ALA A 206 -21.48 -8.03 16.86
CA ALA A 206 -21.74 -7.25 18.07
C ALA A 206 -22.82 -6.18 17.83
N PHE A 207 -22.67 -5.34 16.79
CA PHE A 207 -23.67 -4.32 16.46
C PHE A 207 -25.00 -4.93 16.01
N PHE A 208 -24.97 -6.08 15.34
CA PHE A 208 -26.18 -6.81 14.96
C PHE A 208 -26.98 -7.24 16.20
N LEU A 209 -26.32 -7.91 17.16
CA LEU A 209 -26.97 -8.39 18.38
C LEU A 209 -27.38 -7.26 19.33
N LEU A 210 -26.54 -6.23 19.46
CA LEU A 210 -26.85 -5.06 20.28
C LEU A 210 -28.05 -4.26 19.75
N GLY A 211 -28.41 -4.41 18.47
CA GLY A 211 -29.64 -3.83 17.92
C GLY A 211 -30.91 -4.30 18.62
N GLY A 212 -30.90 -5.48 19.25
CA GLY A 212 -32.04 -5.96 20.04
C GLY A 212 -32.15 -5.38 21.44
N VAL A 213 -31.08 -4.79 21.97
CA VAL A 213 -31.06 -4.28 23.34
C VAL A 213 -31.83 -2.96 23.39
N GLY A 214 -32.85 -2.90 24.26
CA GLY A 214 -33.70 -1.71 24.41
C GLY A 214 -34.77 -1.55 23.33
N ALA A 215 -34.87 -2.48 22.36
CA ALA A 215 -35.85 -2.40 21.29
C ALA A 215 -37.31 -2.57 21.82
N PRO A 216 -38.22 -1.59 21.60
CA PRO A 216 -39.60 -1.67 22.07
C PRO A 216 -40.40 -2.83 21.49
N SER A 217 -40.03 -3.27 20.28
CA SER A 217 -40.65 -4.39 19.55
C SER A 217 -40.16 -5.77 19.99
N GLY A 218 -39.26 -5.83 20.98
CA GLY A 218 -38.65 -7.06 21.47
C GLY A 218 -37.29 -7.35 20.82
N PHE A 219 -36.47 -8.13 21.53
CA PHE A 219 -35.06 -8.32 21.19
C PHE A 219 -34.83 -8.76 19.74
N TRP A 220 -35.48 -9.83 19.30
CA TRP A 220 -35.26 -10.37 17.95
C TRP A 220 -35.73 -9.44 16.83
N GLN A 221 -36.79 -8.68 17.06
CA GLN A 221 -37.28 -7.72 16.07
C GLN A 221 -36.34 -6.50 15.98
N GLY A 222 -35.77 -6.04 17.10
CA GLY A 222 -34.72 -5.03 17.12
C GLY A 222 -33.42 -5.49 16.46
N VAL A 223 -33.00 -6.75 16.68
CA VAL A 223 -31.86 -7.35 15.96
C VAL A 223 -32.08 -7.32 14.45
N LEU A 224 -33.27 -7.74 13.99
CA LEU A 224 -33.58 -7.80 12.56
C LEU A 224 -33.76 -6.43 11.90
N ASN A 225 -34.27 -5.43 12.63
CA ASN A 225 -34.48 -4.09 12.08
C ASN A 225 -33.24 -3.23 12.29
N ASP A 226 -32.91 -2.91 13.55
CA ASP A 226 -31.88 -1.94 13.88
C ASP A 226 -30.48 -2.53 13.84
N GLY A 227 -30.36 -3.81 14.19
CA GLY A 227 -29.12 -4.56 14.04
C GLY A 227 -28.75 -4.71 12.56
N LEU A 228 -29.71 -5.05 11.69
CA LEU A 228 -29.49 -5.09 10.25
C LEU A 228 -29.14 -3.71 9.70
N PHE A 229 -29.84 -2.65 10.12
CA PHE A 229 -29.54 -1.28 9.74
C PHE A 229 -28.09 -0.89 10.10
N ALA A 230 -27.64 -1.26 11.30
CA ALA A 230 -26.27 -1.06 11.74
C ALA A 230 -25.24 -1.82 10.89
N VAL A 231 -25.49 -3.10 10.62
CA VAL A 231 -24.63 -3.93 9.77
C VAL A 231 -24.53 -3.37 8.36
N LEU A 232 -25.64 -2.95 7.76
CA LEU A 232 -25.66 -2.35 6.43
C LEU A 232 -24.80 -1.09 6.38
N HIS A 233 -24.89 -0.21 7.38
CA HIS A 233 -24.06 0.99 7.45
C HIS A 233 -22.58 0.70 7.69
N LEU A 234 -22.24 -0.25 8.55
CA LEU A 234 -20.84 -0.66 8.76
C LEU A 234 -20.21 -1.27 7.50
N LEU A 235 -20.95 -2.15 6.81
CA LEU A 235 -20.54 -2.68 5.50
C LEU A 235 -20.48 -1.58 4.44
N GLY A 236 -21.41 -0.62 4.50
CA GLY A 236 -21.43 0.58 3.67
C GLY A 236 -20.20 1.44 3.86
N ALA A 237 -19.78 1.70 5.11
CA ALA A 237 -18.56 2.44 5.41
C ALA A 237 -17.31 1.74 4.86
N LEU A 238 -17.23 0.41 5.01
CA LEU A 238 -16.16 -0.41 4.44
C LEU A 238 -16.11 -0.30 2.91
N LEU A 239 -17.27 -0.44 2.26
CA LEU A 239 -17.39 -0.31 0.81
C LEU A 239 -17.02 1.12 0.36
N ALA A 240 -17.53 2.14 1.03
CA ALA A 240 -17.30 3.54 0.70
C ALA A 240 -15.83 3.92 0.82
N GLY A 241 -15.20 3.65 1.96
CA GLY A 241 -13.82 4.05 2.25
C GLY A 241 -12.78 3.17 1.57
N ALA A 242 -12.94 1.84 1.62
CA ALA A 242 -11.93 0.90 1.17
C ALA A 242 -12.07 0.45 -0.29
N VAL A 243 -13.22 0.69 -0.93
CA VAL A 243 -13.47 0.25 -2.32
C VAL A 243 -13.86 1.41 -3.23
N LEU A 244 -14.95 2.13 -2.93
CA LEU A 244 -15.48 3.16 -3.81
C LEU A 244 -14.58 4.40 -3.86
N THR A 245 -14.03 4.83 -2.73
CA THR A 245 -13.15 6.01 -2.69
C THR A 245 -11.90 5.88 -3.57
N PRO A 246 -11.09 4.81 -3.51
CA PRO A 246 -9.92 4.67 -4.40
C PRO A 246 -10.31 4.47 -5.87
N ILE A 247 -11.46 3.85 -6.15
CA ILE A 247 -12.02 3.75 -7.51
C ILE A 247 -12.38 5.15 -8.01
N LEU A 248 -13.18 5.90 -7.25
CA LEU A 248 -13.74 7.18 -7.67
C LEU A 248 -12.81 8.39 -7.41
N LEU A 249 -11.58 8.13 -6.97
CA LEU A 249 -10.65 9.14 -6.46
C LEU A 249 -10.47 10.40 -7.34
N PRO A 250 -10.38 10.29 -8.69
CA PRO A 250 -10.24 11.46 -9.57
C PRO A 250 -11.47 12.37 -9.60
N TRP A 251 -12.66 11.81 -9.40
CA TRP A 251 -13.93 12.52 -9.54
C TRP A 251 -14.44 13.09 -8.21
N LEU A 252 -13.97 12.54 -7.08
CA LEU A 252 -14.32 13.07 -5.76
C LEU A 252 -13.65 14.44 -5.55
N PRO A 253 -14.35 15.45 -5.02
CA PRO A 253 -13.77 16.78 -4.83
C PRO A 253 -12.75 16.79 -3.68
N GLY A 254 -11.85 17.78 -3.70
CA GLY A 254 -10.81 17.95 -2.69
C GLY A 254 -9.53 17.15 -2.95
N ARG A 255 -8.51 17.40 -2.11
CA ARG A 255 -7.20 16.72 -2.17
C ARG A 255 -6.97 15.72 -1.03
N ALA A 256 -7.58 15.96 0.13
CA ALA A 256 -7.47 15.11 1.30
C ALA A 256 -8.25 13.80 1.10
N PHE A 257 -7.65 12.67 1.51
CA PHE A 257 -8.30 11.36 1.43
C PHE A 257 -9.45 11.23 2.42
N SER A 258 -9.27 11.74 3.64
CA SER A 258 -10.31 11.88 4.67
C SER A 258 -11.55 12.62 4.14
N GLN A 259 -11.37 13.75 3.46
CA GLN A 259 -12.48 14.51 2.87
C GLN A 259 -13.22 13.69 1.78
N LYS A 260 -12.48 13.02 0.89
CA LYS A 260 -13.08 12.18 -0.16
C LYS A 260 -13.84 11.00 0.45
N GLY A 261 -13.27 10.35 1.46
CA GLY A 261 -13.90 9.26 2.19
C GLY A 261 -15.13 9.71 2.97
N LEU A 262 -15.10 10.90 3.58
CA LEU A 262 -16.24 11.53 4.25
C LEU A 262 -17.41 11.72 3.28
N ILE A 263 -17.14 12.31 2.10
CA ILE A 263 -18.16 12.54 1.07
C ILE A 263 -18.77 11.22 0.61
N MET A 264 -17.94 10.21 0.31
CA MET A 264 -18.44 8.90 -0.07
C MET A 264 -19.25 8.25 1.05
N GLY A 265 -18.81 8.38 2.31
CA GLY A 265 -19.54 7.86 3.45
C GLY A 265 -20.90 8.52 3.64
N LEU A 266 -21.02 9.84 3.43
CA LEU A 266 -22.30 10.56 3.47
C LEU A 266 -23.25 10.10 2.36
N ILE A 267 -22.73 9.96 1.12
CA ILE A 267 -23.51 9.46 -0.01
C ILE A 267 -24.01 8.03 0.28
N THR A 268 -23.13 7.16 0.79
CA THR A 268 -23.49 5.79 1.14
C THR A 268 -24.51 5.72 2.29
N THR A 269 -24.37 6.57 3.31
CA THR A 269 -25.34 6.65 4.42
C THR A 269 -26.72 7.06 3.94
N LEU A 270 -26.78 8.11 3.11
CA LEU A 270 -28.03 8.59 2.53
C LEU A 270 -28.68 7.50 1.67
N PHE A 271 -27.88 6.83 0.83
CA PHE A 271 -28.37 5.73 0.01
C PHE A 271 -28.93 4.58 0.86
N ILE A 272 -28.20 4.11 1.87
CA ILE A 272 -28.65 3.00 2.73
C ILE A 272 -29.90 3.40 3.51
N THR A 273 -29.98 4.64 4.00
CA THR A 273 -31.15 5.14 4.76
C THR A 273 -32.39 5.19 3.88
N LEU A 274 -32.30 5.78 2.68
CA LEU A 274 -33.42 5.85 1.74
C LEU A 274 -33.80 4.47 1.20
N PHE A 275 -32.82 3.66 0.79
CA PHE A 275 -33.06 2.32 0.27
C PHE A 275 -33.67 1.40 1.35
N GLY A 276 -33.13 1.46 2.57
CA GLY A 276 -33.66 0.73 3.72
C GLY A 276 -35.12 1.09 4.01
N ALA A 277 -35.46 2.38 4.01
CA ALA A 277 -36.81 2.86 4.27
C ALA A 277 -37.80 2.47 3.16
N PHE A 278 -37.44 2.71 1.88
CA PHE A 278 -38.38 2.54 0.76
C PHE A 278 -38.46 1.12 0.19
N TYR A 279 -37.37 0.34 0.25
CA TYR A 279 -37.32 -0.99 -0.38
C TYR A 279 -37.23 -2.14 0.61
N LEU A 280 -36.55 -1.97 1.74
CA LEU A 280 -36.41 -3.02 2.76
C LEU A 280 -37.42 -2.89 3.91
N ASN A 281 -38.22 -1.81 3.93
CA ASN A 281 -39.15 -1.47 5.01
C ASN A 281 -38.48 -1.45 6.41
N ILE A 282 -37.18 -1.11 6.45
CA ILE A 282 -36.40 -0.91 7.67
C ILE A 282 -36.67 0.51 8.15
N ARG A 283 -37.59 0.64 9.11
CA ARG A 283 -37.96 1.95 9.70
C ARG A 283 -37.11 2.22 10.91
N GLN A 284 -36.54 3.42 10.97
CA GLN A 284 -35.61 3.84 12.00
C GLN A 284 -36.03 5.21 12.53
N ASP A 285 -35.79 5.45 13.81
CA ASP A 285 -36.01 6.75 14.43
C ASP A 285 -34.96 7.77 13.94
N TYR A 286 -35.32 9.05 14.04
CA TYR A 286 -34.46 10.14 13.59
C TYR A 286 -33.11 10.17 14.31
N MET A 287 -33.05 9.75 15.58
CA MET A 287 -31.83 9.78 16.37
C MET A 287 -30.87 8.67 15.93
N ASN A 288 -31.37 7.46 15.65
CA ASN A 288 -30.57 6.39 15.07
C ASN A 288 -30.09 6.75 13.65
N ILE A 289 -30.95 7.35 12.82
CA ILE A 289 -30.52 7.85 11.50
C ILE A 289 -29.37 8.86 11.67
N MET A 290 -29.53 9.87 12.52
CA MET A 290 -28.47 10.85 12.82
C MET A 290 -27.18 10.17 13.30
N ALA A 291 -27.27 9.15 14.16
CA ALA A 291 -26.12 8.41 14.63
C ALA A 291 -25.28 7.84 13.48
N TRP A 292 -25.92 7.24 12.48
CA TRP A 292 -25.24 6.66 11.32
C TRP A 292 -24.71 7.69 10.32
N PHE A 293 -25.29 8.90 10.29
CA PHE A 293 -24.73 10.07 9.59
C PHE A 293 -23.44 10.60 10.23
N PHE A 294 -23.13 10.23 11.48
CA PHE A 294 -21.83 10.48 12.09
C PHE A 294 -20.88 9.29 11.96
N LEU A 295 -21.35 8.07 12.25
CA LEU A 295 -20.52 6.86 12.27
C LEU A 295 -19.97 6.49 10.88
N THR A 296 -20.84 6.38 9.89
CA THR A 296 -20.47 5.87 8.56
C THR A 296 -19.48 6.78 7.86
N PRO A 297 -19.66 8.12 7.83
CA PRO A 297 -18.69 9.01 7.21
C PRO A 297 -17.36 9.07 7.96
N ALA A 298 -17.35 9.01 9.29
CA ALA A 298 -16.13 8.96 10.08
C ALA A 298 -15.30 7.70 9.77
N LEU A 299 -15.96 6.53 9.74
CA LEU A 299 -15.31 5.26 9.39
C LEU A 299 -14.81 5.25 7.94
N SER A 300 -15.62 5.73 6.99
CA SER A 300 -15.25 5.82 5.58
C SER A 300 -14.08 6.77 5.35
N ALA A 301 -14.06 7.93 6.01
CA ALA A 301 -12.96 8.89 5.97
C ALA A 301 -11.65 8.27 6.45
N TYR A 302 -11.67 7.62 7.62
CA TYR A 302 -10.51 6.94 8.18
C TYR A 302 -9.97 5.85 7.24
N LEU A 303 -10.85 5.00 6.69
CA LEU A 303 -10.45 3.93 5.78
C LEU A 303 -9.86 4.46 4.46
N ALA A 304 -10.40 5.56 3.93
CA ALA A 304 -9.87 6.19 2.71
C ALA A 304 -8.43 6.68 2.87
N MET A 305 -8.02 7.07 4.09
CA MET A 305 -6.66 7.53 4.38
C MET A 305 -5.60 6.43 4.21
N ASN A 306 -5.97 5.15 4.09
CA ASN A 306 -5.00 4.10 3.78
C ASN A 306 -4.51 4.12 2.33
N PHE A 307 -5.19 4.87 1.44
CA PHE A 307 -4.89 4.89 0.01
C PHE A 307 -3.97 6.05 -0.42
N THR A 308 -3.22 6.67 0.50
CA THR A 308 -2.32 7.78 0.14
C THR A 308 -1.24 7.41 -0.89
N GLY A 309 -0.91 6.11 -1.01
CA GLY A 309 -0.02 5.58 -2.05
C GLY A 309 -0.65 5.35 -3.43
N ALA A 310 -1.95 5.65 -3.60
CA ALA A 310 -2.72 5.46 -4.84
C ALA A 310 -2.87 6.75 -5.68
N SER A 311 -2.21 7.84 -5.28
CA SER A 311 -2.23 9.13 -5.96
C SER A 311 -0.99 9.97 -5.63
N THR A 312 -0.80 11.07 -6.36
CA THR A 312 0.21 12.10 -6.07
C THR A 312 -0.31 13.26 -5.21
N TYR A 313 -1.55 13.18 -4.71
CA TYR A 313 -2.18 14.30 -4.01
C TYR A 313 -1.48 14.72 -2.73
N THR A 314 -0.88 13.77 -2.00
CA THR A 314 -0.28 14.03 -0.69
C THR A 314 1.15 13.50 -0.62
N SER A 315 2.06 14.32 -0.10
CA SER A 315 3.39 13.89 0.33
C SER A 315 3.31 13.36 1.77
N LEU A 316 4.39 12.75 2.28
CA LEU A 316 4.44 12.31 3.68
C LEU A 316 4.11 13.45 4.67
N SER A 317 4.61 14.66 4.43
CA SER A 317 4.28 15.83 5.26
C SER A 317 2.82 16.25 5.09
N GLY A 318 2.27 16.15 3.88
CA GLY A 318 0.85 16.36 3.59
C GLY A 318 -0.04 15.39 4.37
N VAL A 319 0.28 14.09 4.36
CA VAL A 319 -0.43 13.06 5.12
C VAL A 319 -0.36 13.33 6.62
N LYS A 320 0.82 13.67 7.16
CA LYS A 320 0.95 14.04 8.57
C LYS A 320 0.09 15.26 8.93
N LYS A 321 0.03 16.26 8.05
CA LYS A 321 -0.83 17.43 8.24
C LYS A 321 -2.30 17.04 8.21
N GLU A 322 -2.70 16.19 7.28
CA GLU A 322 -4.05 15.66 7.16
C GLU A 322 -4.48 14.93 8.44
N MET A 323 -3.68 13.97 8.91
CA MET A 323 -3.97 13.20 10.12
C MET A 323 -4.18 14.07 11.37
N ARG A 324 -3.45 15.17 11.51
CA ARG A 324 -3.55 16.05 12.68
C ARG A 324 -4.92 16.70 12.87
N TRP A 325 -5.65 16.95 11.79
CA TRP A 325 -6.98 17.54 11.87
C TRP A 325 -8.08 16.51 11.57
N ALA A 326 -7.85 15.56 10.66
CA ALA A 326 -8.86 14.58 10.26
C ALA A 326 -9.15 13.57 11.37
N VAL A 327 -8.12 12.96 11.97
CA VAL A 327 -8.29 11.89 12.96
C VAL A 327 -9.06 12.37 14.21
N PRO A 328 -8.79 13.56 14.79
CA PRO A 328 -9.61 14.06 15.89
C PRO A 328 -11.09 14.26 15.50
N LEU A 329 -11.38 14.75 14.29
CA LEU A 329 -12.75 14.94 13.83
C LEU A 329 -13.46 13.60 13.59
N GLU A 330 -12.75 12.61 13.04
CA GLU A 330 -13.24 11.24 12.86
C GLU A 330 -13.56 10.59 14.21
N ILE A 331 -12.71 10.79 15.23
CA ILE A 331 -12.96 10.32 16.60
C ILE A 331 -14.18 11.00 17.20
N VAL A 332 -14.28 12.33 17.08
CA VAL A 332 -15.44 13.09 17.60
C VAL A 332 -16.73 12.64 16.91
N GLY A 333 -16.72 12.48 15.59
CA GLY A 333 -17.85 11.94 14.83
C GLY A 333 -18.21 10.52 15.27
N GLY A 334 -17.20 9.66 15.43
CA GLY A 334 -17.39 8.29 15.94
C GLY A 334 -18.06 8.27 17.33
N VAL A 335 -17.55 9.06 18.28
CA VAL A 335 -18.09 9.15 19.65
C VAL A 335 -19.49 9.75 19.67
N ALA A 336 -19.73 10.84 18.93
CA ALA A 336 -21.05 11.45 18.83
C ALA A 336 -22.07 10.47 18.24
N GLY A 337 -21.69 9.77 17.16
CA GLY A 337 -22.52 8.74 16.55
C GLY A 337 -22.80 7.56 17.47
N LEU A 338 -21.80 7.04 18.20
CA LEU A 338 -22.02 5.98 19.19
C LEU A 338 -22.95 6.44 20.32
N THR A 339 -22.79 7.68 20.79
CA THR A 339 -23.63 8.23 21.86
C THR A 339 -25.08 8.35 21.42
N LEU A 340 -25.32 8.87 20.21
CA LEU A 340 -26.66 8.94 19.62
C LEU A 340 -27.26 7.55 19.39
N TRP A 341 -26.45 6.60 18.91
CA TRP A 341 -26.89 5.23 18.64
C TRP A 341 -27.26 4.47 19.92
N VAL A 342 -26.51 4.66 21.00
CA VAL A 342 -26.86 4.09 22.32
C VAL A 342 -28.09 4.80 22.87
N GLY A 343 -28.16 6.13 22.75
CA GLY A 343 -29.32 6.92 23.16
C GLY A 343 -30.61 6.46 22.48
N SER A 344 -30.55 6.11 21.19
CA SER A 344 -31.74 5.67 20.43
C SER A 344 -32.29 4.33 20.90
N ARG A 345 -31.56 3.60 21.75
CA ARG A 345 -32.02 2.35 22.36
C ARG A 345 -32.90 2.57 23.59
N PHE A 346 -32.82 3.74 24.20
CA PHE A 346 -33.46 4.01 25.49
C PHE A 346 -34.43 5.19 25.44
N VAL A 347 -34.40 5.99 24.37
CA VAL A 347 -35.39 7.02 24.11
C VAL A 347 -36.61 6.37 23.45
N LEU A 348 -37.75 6.42 24.13
CA LEU A 348 -39.03 5.97 23.58
C LEU A 348 -39.38 6.80 22.33
N PRO A 349 -39.92 6.16 21.27
CA PRO A 349 -40.23 6.82 20.00
C PRO A 349 -41.31 7.90 20.11
#